data_AF-A0AAP3EKG4-F1
#
_entry.id   AF-A0AAP3EKG4-F1
#
_cell.length_a   1.000
_cell.length_b   1.000
_cell.length_c   1.000
_cell.angle_alpha   90.00
_cell.angle_beta   90.00
_cell.angle_gamma   90.00
#
_symmetry.space_group_name_H-M   'P 1'
#
loop_
_entity.id
_entity.type
_entity.pdbx_description
1 polymer ?
#
loop_
_entity_poly.entity_id
_entity_poly.type
_entity_poly.pdbx_seq_one_letter_code
_entity_poly.pdbx_strand_id
1 'polypeptide(L)'
;DIQSPGIYIGDPSNQEFFFSVTDSDLQTKGCNKADDYDKFWAIGGIVHNITVEFYTDTNFDPTLNQQVQLSSSSNYLYSFKAYSPGTKVVDHSNHIYVNFTLNNVKLTLPTCFTSILTGPSVNGSTVRMGEYSSGTIKNGASPVPFDISLQNC
;
A
#
# COMPACT_ATOMS: atom_id res chain seq x y z
N ASP A 1 -18.39 -3.48 15.24
CA ASP A 1 -18.34 -2.54 14.11
C ASP A 1 -16.95 -1.96 13.97
N ILE A 2 -16.50 -1.78 12.73
CA ILE A 2 -15.30 -1.00 12.41
C ILE A 2 -15.79 0.41 12.07
N GLN A 3 -15.30 1.42 12.78
CA GLN A 3 -15.64 2.82 12.51
C GLN A 3 -14.92 3.30 11.24
N SER A 4 -15.55 4.20 10.47
CA SER A 4 -14.89 4.88 9.34
C SER A 4 -13.70 5.70 9.87
N PRO A 5 -12.54 5.74 9.18
CA PRO A 5 -12.26 5.27 7.81
C PRO A 5 -11.88 3.78 7.65
N GLY A 6 -11.73 3.02 8.74
CA GLY A 6 -11.26 1.64 8.71
C GLY A 6 -10.14 1.38 9.71
N ILE A 7 -9.44 0.24 9.52
CA ILE A 7 -8.28 -0.19 10.32
C ILE A 7 -7.07 -0.23 9.38
N TYR A 8 -6.01 0.51 9.72
CA TYR A 8 -4.79 0.61 8.92
C TYR A 8 -3.65 -0.10 9.62
N ILE A 9 -3.30 -1.28 9.12
CA ILE A 9 -2.28 -2.12 9.74
C ILE A 9 -0.93 -1.41 9.67
N GLY A 10 -0.35 -1.06 10.82
CA GLY A 10 0.94 -0.37 10.91
C GLY A 10 0.89 1.00 11.59
N ASP A 11 -0.28 1.62 11.75
CA ASP A 11 -0.41 2.91 12.45
C ASP A 11 -0.12 2.76 13.96
N PRO A 12 -0.93 1.99 14.74
CA PRO A 12 -0.55 1.53 16.06
C PRO A 12 -0.20 0.03 16.07
N SER A 13 0.56 -0.40 17.09
CA SER A 13 0.94 -1.82 17.27
C SER A 13 -0.25 -2.75 17.51
N ASN A 14 -1.35 -2.24 18.05
CA ASN A 14 -2.59 -2.98 18.30
C ASN A 14 -3.78 -2.17 17.80
N GLN A 15 -4.71 -2.83 17.12
CA GLN A 15 -6.00 -2.26 16.72
C GLN A 15 -7.12 -3.18 17.21
N GLU A 16 -8.19 -2.57 17.70
CA GLU A 16 -9.32 -3.28 18.30
C GLU A 16 -10.58 -3.05 17.47
N PHE A 17 -11.37 -4.11 17.35
CA PHE A 17 -12.71 -4.06 16.80
C PHE A 17 -13.57 -5.09 17.51
N PHE A 18 -14.87 -4.83 17.53
CA PHE A 18 -15.84 -5.66 18.24
C PHE A 18 -16.85 -6.21 17.25
N PHE A 19 -17.42 -7.37 17.55
CA PHE A 19 -18.54 -7.96 16.84
C PHE A 19 -19.71 -8.00 17.79
N SER A 20 -20.91 -7.66 17.31
CA SER A 20 -22.15 -7.91 18.04
C SER A 20 -22.99 -8.89 17.22
N VAL A 21 -23.41 -9.98 17.85
CA VAL A 21 -24.39 -10.89 17.24
C VAL A 21 -25.76 -10.31 17.59
N THR A 22 -26.46 -9.74 16.62
CA THR A 22 -27.80 -9.15 16.82
C THR A 22 -28.94 -10.08 16.43
N ASP A 23 -28.65 -11.13 15.67
CA ASP A 23 -29.62 -12.14 15.26
C ASP A 23 -30.05 -13.01 16.46
N SER A 24 -31.34 -13.03 16.75
CA SER A 24 -31.91 -13.73 17.90
C SER A 24 -31.81 -15.26 17.79
N ASP A 25 -31.86 -15.81 16.58
CA ASP A 25 -31.76 -17.26 16.39
C ASP A 25 -30.31 -17.73 16.62
N LEU A 26 -29.32 -16.98 16.10
CA LEU A 26 -27.91 -17.23 16.36
C LEU A 26 -27.54 -17.05 17.84
N GLN A 27 -28.13 -16.07 18.52
CA GLN A 27 -27.96 -15.93 19.97
C GLN A 27 -28.53 -17.15 20.72
N THR A 28 -29.76 -17.57 20.40
CA THR A 28 -30.46 -18.61 21.18
C THR A 28 -30.03 -20.03 20.85
N LYS A 29 -29.78 -20.34 19.57
CA LYS A 29 -29.30 -21.66 19.12
C LYS A 29 -27.79 -21.77 19.11
N GLY A 30 -27.07 -20.65 19.12
CA GLY A 30 -25.61 -20.60 19.13
C GLY A 30 -25.04 -20.18 20.49
N CYS A 31 -24.95 -18.87 20.75
CA CYS A 31 -24.30 -18.34 21.95
C CYS A 31 -24.82 -18.96 23.25
N ASN A 32 -26.13 -19.08 23.41
CA ASN A 32 -26.76 -19.66 24.60
C ASN A 32 -26.54 -21.17 24.72
N LYS A 33 -26.11 -21.84 23.65
CA LYS A 33 -25.69 -23.25 23.70
C LYS A 33 -24.22 -23.40 24.07
N ALA A 34 -23.40 -22.36 23.99
CA ALA A 34 -22.03 -22.32 24.53
C ALA A 34 -22.05 -21.93 26.02
N ASP A 35 -22.86 -22.64 26.81
CA ASP A 35 -23.19 -22.32 28.20
C ASP A 35 -22.29 -23.00 29.24
N ASP A 36 -21.26 -23.73 28.82
CA ASP A 36 -20.32 -24.43 29.70
C ASP A 36 -18.87 -24.22 29.26
N TYR A 37 -17.93 -24.61 30.12
CA TYR A 37 -16.51 -24.65 29.79
C TYR A 37 -16.27 -25.60 28.61
N ASP A 38 -15.34 -25.26 27.72
CA ASP A 38 -14.98 -26.07 26.54
C ASP A 38 -16.11 -26.36 25.55
N LYS A 39 -17.21 -25.60 25.60
CA LYS A 39 -18.33 -25.76 24.69
C LYS A 39 -18.36 -24.63 23.66
N PHE A 40 -18.11 -24.99 22.41
CA PHE A 40 -17.95 -24.01 21.32
C PHE A 40 -19.13 -24.04 20.36
N TRP A 41 -19.50 -22.87 19.83
CA TRP A 41 -20.46 -22.75 18.74
C TRP A 41 -19.95 -21.76 17.69
N ALA A 42 -19.99 -22.16 16.43
CA ALA A 42 -19.65 -21.27 15.33
C ALA A 42 -20.79 -20.25 15.11
N ILE A 43 -20.53 -18.99 15.42
CA ILE A 43 -21.49 -17.88 15.28
C ILE A 43 -21.20 -16.98 14.06
N GLY A 44 -20.12 -17.28 13.33
CA GLY A 44 -19.67 -16.50 12.17
C GLY A 44 -18.18 -16.67 11.91
N GLY A 45 -17.60 -15.72 11.20
CA GLY A 45 -16.18 -15.67 10.88
C GLY A 45 -15.74 -14.27 10.46
N ILE A 46 -14.42 -14.07 10.39
CA ILE A 46 -13.82 -12.82 9.91
C ILE A 46 -13.54 -12.99 8.42
N VAL A 47 -14.25 -12.23 7.59
CA VAL A 47 -13.90 -12.04 6.18
C VAL A 47 -13.16 -10.71 6.07
N HIS A 48 -12.00 -10.71 5.42
CA HIS A 48 -11.21 -9.50 5.24
C HIS A 48 -10.66 -9.41 3.81
N ASN A 49 -10.53 -8.18 3.32
CA ASN A 49 -9.80 -7.85 2.09
C ASN A 49 -8.61 -6.99 2.49
N ILE A 50 -7.47 -7.22 1.84
CA ILE A 50 -6.23 -6.50 2.11
C ILE A 50 -5.89 -5.70 0.85
N THR A 51 -5.69 -4.39 1.03
CA THR A 51 -5.09 -3.53 0.02
C THR A 51 -3.66 -3.24 0.45
N VAL A 52 -2.69 -3.55 -0.42
CA VAL A 52 -1.28 -3.21 -0.21
C VAL A 52 -0.90 -2.14 -1.22
N GLU A 53 -0.53 -0.97 -0.73
CA GLU A 53 -0.13 0.17 -1.56
C GLU A 53 1.38 0.37 -1.46
N PHE A 54 2.04 0.44 -2.61
CA PHE A 54 3.47 0.71 -2.70
C PHE A 54 3.65 2.17 -3.14
N TYR A 55 4.37 2.94 -2.34
CA TYR A 55 4.74 4.30 -2.66
C TYR A 55 6.23 4.36 -3.00
N THR A 56 6.54 5.10 -4.05
CA THR A 56 7.91 5.39 -4.48
C THR A 56 8.17 6.88 -4.24
N ASP A 57 9.34 7.21 -3.71
CA ASP A 57 9.73 8.62 -3.56
C ASP A 57 10.35 9.18 -4.85
N THR A 58 10.77 10.45 -4.82
CA THR A 58 11.37 11.14 -5.98
C THR A 58 12.73 10.60 -6.38
N ASN A 59 13.35 9.77 -5.55
CA ASN A 59 14.68 9.19 -5.79
C ASN A 59 14.59 7.73 -6.25
N PHE A 60 13.37 7.18 -6.37
CA PHE A 60 13.16 5.84 -6.86
C PHE A 60 13.48 5.75 -8.36
N ASP A 61 14.62 5.15 -8.69
CA ASP A 61 15.10 4.92 -10.06
C ASP A 61 15.13 3.41 -10.35
N PRO A 62 13.98 2.80 -10.72
CA PRO A 62 13.89 1.36 -10.88
C PRO A 62 14.53 0.89 -12.19
N THR A 63 15.32 -0.18 -12.11
CA THR A 63 15.92 -0.82 -13.29
C THR A 63 14.92 -1.73 -14.02
N LEU A 64 15.20 -2.02 -15.30
CA LEU A 64 14.36 -2.92 -16.11
C LEU A 64 14.29 -4.31 -15.44
N ASN A 65 13.07 -4.78 -15.15
CA ASN A 65 12.78 -6.03 -14.44
C ASN A 65 13.16 -6.05 -12.94
N GLN A 66 13.25 -4.89 -12.30
CA GLN A 66 13.44 -4.83 -10.86
C GLN A 66 12.30 -5.55 -10.12
N GLN A 67 12.71 -6.42 -9.20
CA GLN A 67 11.81 -7.15 -8.32
C GLN A 67 11.78 -6.43 -6.97
N VAL A 68 10.58 -6.26 -6.44
CA VAL A 68 10.40 -5.82 -5.06
C VAL A 68 9.89 -6.96 -4.21
N GLN A 69 10.40 -7.00 -2.98
CA GLN A 69 9.96 -7.91 -1.94
C GLN A 69 9.61 -7.06 -0.72
N LEU A 70 8.47 -7.36 -0.09
CA LEU A 70 8.21 -6.82 1.24
C LEU A 70 9.18 -7.46 2.22
N SER A 71 10.02 -6.62 2.83
CA SER A 71 10.83 -7.06 3.95
C SER A 71 9.92 -7.42 5.12
N SER A 72 10.15 -8.58 5.72
CA SER A 72 9.46 -9.02 6.92
C SER A 72 10.48 -9.48 7.95
N SER A 73 10.34 -9.01 9.19
CA SER A 73 11.08 -9.50 10.34
C SER A 73 10.36 -10.62 11.10
N SER A 74 9.21 -11.08 10.59
CA SER A 74 8.33 -12.04 11.24
C SER A 74 7.83 -13.08 10.22
N ASN A 75 7.32 -14.21 10.73
CA ASN A 75 6.66 -15.25 9.95
C ASN A 75 5.18 -14.94 9.65
N TYR A 76 4.68 -13.77 10.08
CA TYR A 76 3.35 -13.25 9.78
C TYR A 76 3.39 -11.72 9.68
N LEU A 77 2.39 -11.14 9.01
CA LEU A 77 2.30 -9.68 8.82
C LEU A 77 1.39 -9.04 9.86
N TYR A 78 0.27 -9.69 10.18
CA TYR A 78 -0.58 -9.32 11.29
C TYR A 78 -1.28 -10.55 11.86
N SER A 79 -1.86 -10.43 13.06
CA SER A 79 -2.60 -11.51 13.69
C SER A 79 -3.90 -11.02 14.30
N PHE A 80 -4.90 -11.89 14.35
CA PHE A 80 -6.11 -11.68 15.12
C PHE A 80 -6.08 -12.53 16.38
N LYS A 81 -6.51 -11.95 17.50
CA LYS A 81 -6.79 -12.69 18.73
C LYS A 81 -7.91 -12.00 19.50
N ALA A 82 -8.82 -12.78 20.04
CA ALA A 82 -9.79 -12.28 21.01
C ALA A 82 -9.13 -12.23 22.39
N TYR A 83 -8.75 -11.06 22.88
CA TYR A 83 -8.08 -10.93 24.19
C TYR A 83 -9.04 -11.15 25.38
N SER A 84 -10.34 -11.05 25.17
CA SER A 84 -11.34 -11.24 26.22
C SER A 84 -12.56 -11.99 25.67
N PRO A 85 -12.41 -13.28 25.32
CA PRO A 85 -13.48 -14.06 24.68
C PRO A 85 -14.58 -14.50 25.66
N GLY A 86 -14.43 -14.20 26.96
CA GLY A 86 -15.29 -14.65 28.04
C GLY A 86 -14.66 -15.77 28.87
N THR A 87 -15.13 -15.93 30.12
CA THR A 87 -14.51 -16.84 31.12
C THR A 87 -14.58 -18.32 30.75
N LYS A 88 -15.55 -18.73 29.93
CA LYS A 88 -15.77 -20.14 29.56
C LYS A 88 -14.91 -20.64 28.40
N VAL A 89 -14.25 -19.72 27.68
CA VAL A 89 -13.44 -20.02 26.49
C VAL A 89 -12.08 -19.31 26.49
N VAL A 90 -11.69 -18.74 27.65
CA VAL A 90 -10.48 -17.92 27.80
C VAL A 90 -9.20 -18.67 27.42
N ASP A 91 -9.12 -19.96 27.79
CA ASP A 91 -7.94 -20.81 27.51
C ASP A 91 -7.86 -21.26 26.04
N HIS A 92 -8.88 -20.97 25.23
CA HIS A 92 -8.99 -21.43 23.85
C HIS A 92 -8.82 -20.31 22.82
N SER A 93 -8.58 -19.07 23.27
CA SER A 93 -8.31 -17.95 22.37
C SER A 93 -6.87 -17.97 21.87
N ASN A 94 -6.73 -18.38 20.61
CA ASN A 94 -5.46 -18.50 19.91
C ASN A 94 -5.29 -17.41 18.86
N HIS A 95 -4.04 -17.15 18.48
CA HIS A 95 -3.74 -16.25 17.37
C HIS A 95 -4.10 -16.91 16.04
N ILE A 96 -4.82 -16.16 15.20
CA ILE A 96 -4.91 -16.43 13.78
C ILE A 96 -3.85 -15.56 13.10
N TYR A 97 -2.79 -16.18 12.61
CA TYR A 97 -1.71 -15.49 11.92
C TYR A 97 -2.04 -15.34 10.43
N VAL A 98 -1.95 -14.11 9.92
CA VAL A 98 -2.10 -13.83 8.50
C VAL A 98 -0.74 -13.52 7.91
N ASN A 99 -0.37 -14.28 6.90
CA ASN A 99 0.86 -14.09 6.15
C ASN A 99 0.53 -14.15 4.66
N PHE A 100 1.11 -13.23 3.89
CA PHE A 100 1.09 -13.28 2.44
C PHE A 100 2.50 -13.09 1.90
N THR A 101 2.92 -14.03 1.09
CA THR A 101 4.24 -14.03 0.49
C THR A 101 4.22 -13.17 -0.77
N LEU A 102 4.61 -11.90 -0.65
CA LEU A 102 4.86 -11.04 -1.81
C LEU A 102 6.30 -11.20 -2.29
N ASN A 103 6.61 -12.40 -2.79
CA ASN A 103 7.87 -12.69 -3.46
C ASN A 103 7.72 -12.39 -4.95
N ASN A 104 8.74 -11.78 -5.54
CA ASN A 104 8.85 -11.55 -6.98
C ASN A 104 7.73 -10.67 -7.57
N VAL A 105 7.28 -9.63 -6.85
CA VAL A 105 6.43 -8.60 -7.46
C VAL A 105 7.29 -7.89 -8.52
N LYS A 106 7.01 -8.18 -9.79
CA LYS A 106 7.69 -7.54 -10.91
C LYS A 106 7.09 -6.16 -11.09
N LEU A 107 7.93 -5.14 -10.94
CA LEU A 107 7.55 -3.80 -11.35
C LEU A 107 7.59 -3.76 -12.89
N THR A 108 6.41 -3.91 -13.50
CA THR A 108 6.25 -3.71 -14.95
C THR A 108 5.96 -2.24 -15.17
N LEU A 109 7.01 -1.49 -15.40
CA LEU A 109 6.89 -0.08 -15.73
C LEU A 109 6.55 0.07 -17.22
N PRO A 110 5.68 1.02 -17.60
CA PRO A 110 5.94 1.87 -18.74
C PRO A 110 6.65 3.12 -18.20
N THR A 111 7.93 3.00 -17.88
CA THR A 111 8.74 4.17 -17.54
C THR A 111 9.31 4.65 -18.84
N CYS A 112 8.82 5.76 -19.35
CA CYS A 112 9.54 6.44 -20.41
C CYS A 112 10.91 6.83 -19.82
N PHE A 113 11.96 6.08 -20.13
CA PHE A 113 13.22 6.12 -19.37
C PHE A 113 14.15 7.24 -19.80
N THR A 114 13.89 7.88 -20.94
CA THR A 114 14.73 8.95 -21.45
C THR A 114 13.87 10.09 -21.99
N SER A 115 14.17 11.30 -21.53
CA SER A 115 13.78 12.51 -22.24
C SER A 115 14.89 12.82 -23.25
N ILE A 116 14.56 12.81 -24.54
CA ILE A 116 15.44 13.36 -25.56
C ILE A 116 15.09 14.83 -25.70
N LEU A 117 16.09 15.69 -25.49
CA LEU A 117 16.03 17.07 -25.91
C LEU A 117 16.29 17.14 -27.41
N THR A 118 15.36 17.71 -28.16
CA THR A 118 15.54 17.95 -29.60
C THR A 118 15.33 19.42 -29.93
N GLY A 119 16.08 19.92 -30.89
CA GLY A 119 15.94 21.29 -31.36
C GLY A 119 17.23 21.81 -31.99
N PRO A 120 17.17 22.87 -32.81
CA PRO A 120 18.34 23.39 -33.52
C PRO A 120 19.49 23.85 -32.61
N SER A 121 19.19 24.18 -31.35
CA SER A 121 20.14 24.70 -30.37
C SER A 121 20.51 23.68 -29.27
N VAL A 122 20.11 22.41 -29.44
CA VAL A 122 20.39 21.34 -28.46
C VAL A 122 21.70 20.64 -28.78
N ASN A 123 22.54 20.42 -27.76
CA ASN A 123 23.70 19.55 -27.83
C ASN A 123 23.72 18.61 -26.61
N GLY A 124 23.43 17.33 -26.84
CA GLY A 124 23.24 16.35 -25.77
C GLY A 124 22.08 16.74 -24.86
N SER A 125 22.35 16.89 -23.57
CA SER A 125 21.37 17.34 -22.56
C SER A 125 21.34 18.85 -22.34
N THR A 126 22.05 19.63 -23.18
CA THR A 126 22.21 21.09 -23.00
C THR A 126 21.53 21.87 -24.11
N VAL A 127 20.77 22.89 -23.75
CA VAL A 127 20.20 23.89 -24.69
C VAL A 127 21.08 25.12 -24.67
N ARG A 128 21.65 25.49 -25.83
CA ARG A 128 22.41 26.73 -25.96
C ARG A 128 21.43 27.88 -26.18
N MET A 129 21.32 28.77 -25.19
CA MET A 129 20.40 29.92 -25.25
C MET A 129 20.86 31.04 -26.19
N GLY A 130 22.09 30.97 -26.73
CA GLY A 130 22.67 32.01 -27.58
C GLY A 130 23.44 33.08 -26.79
N GLU A 131 23.92 34.10 -27.49
CA GLU A 131 24.65 35.24 -26.93
C GLU A 131 23.88 36.53 -27.22
N TYR A 132 23.67 37.36 -26.20
CA TYR A 132 22.83 38.55 -26.30
C TYR A 132 23.55 39.80 -25.78
N SER A 133 23.42 40.89 -26.53
CA SER A 133 23.84 42.22 -26.06
C SER A 133 22.87 42.76 -25.01
N SER A 134 23.32 43.70 -24.17
CA SER A 134 22.47 44.33 -23.15
C SER A 134 21.23 45.01 -23.73
N GLY A 135 21.33 45.58 -24.94
CA GLY A 135 20.20 46.17 -25.65
C GLY A 135 19.18 45.12 -26.11
N THR A 136 19.65 43.97 -26.57
CA THR A 136 18.78 42.85 -27.00
C THR A 136 18.02 42.26 -25.83
N ILE A 137 18.64 42.16 -24.65
CA ILE A 137 17.98 41.66 -23.43
C ILE A 137 16.88 42.63 -22.99
N LYS A 138 17.16 43.94 -22.97
CA LYS A 138 16.18 44.98 -22.57
C LYS A 138 14.96 45.03 -23.47
N ASN A 139 15.12 44.71 -24.75
CA ASN A 139 14.05 44.77 -25.74
C ASN A 139 13.31 43.42 -25.91
N GLY A 140 13.69 42.39 -25.15
CA GLY A 140 13.14 41.04 -25.26
C GLY A 140 13.90 40.21 -26.30
N ALA A 141 14.74 39.29 -25.82
CA ALA A 141 15.42 38.33 -26.66
C ALA A 141 14.43 37.32 -27.28
N SER A 142 14.72 36.84 -28.48
CA SER A 142 13.91 35.81 -29.14
C SER A 142 13.98 34.48 -28.37
N PRO A 143 12.85 33.78 -28.17
CA PRO A 143 12.84 32.47 -27.53
C PRO A 143 13.66 31.44 -28.32
N VAL A 144 14.33 30.54 -27.61
CA VAL A 144 15.01 29.39 -28.20
C VAL A 144 14.12 28.15 -28.03
N PRO A 145 13.48 27.66 -29.10
CA PRO A 145 12.61 26.49 -29.00
C PRO A 145 13.43 25.21 -28.86
N PHE A 146 12.93 24.31 -28.02
CA PHE A 146 13.39 22.94 -27.87
C PHE A 146 12.20 22.08 -27.43
N ASP A 147 12.26 20.79 -27.75
CA ASP A 147 11.25 19.81 -27.37
C ASP A 147 11.83 18.81 -26.37
N ILE A 148 10.98 18.32 -25.47
CA ILE A 148 11.27 17.23 -24.56
C ILE A 148 10.43 16.04 -25.01
N SER A 149 11.07 15.04 -25.61
CA SER A 149 10.40 13.81 -26.06
C SER A 149 10.67 12.67 -25.11
N LEU A 150 9.62 12.04 -24.60
CA LEU A 150 9.72 10.83 -23.80
C LEU A 150 9.78 9.60 -24.72
N GLN A 151 10.72 8.69 -24.49
CA GLN A 151 10.88 7.46 -25.28
C GLN A 151 10.52 6.19 -24.51
N ASN A 152 10.14 5.14 -25.26
CA ASN A 152 9.77 3.83 -24.74
C ASN A 152 8.63 3.88 -23.72
N CYS A 153 7.67 4.74 -24.04
CA CYS A 153 6.28 4.58 -23.68
C CYS A 153 5.64 3.63 -24.73
#